data_AF-A0A6G9AM66-F1
#
_entry.id   AF-A0A6G9AM66-F1
#
_cell.length_a   1.000
_cell.length_b   1.000
_cell.length_c   1.000
_cell.angle_alpha   90.00
_cell.angle_beta   90.00
_cell.angle_gamma   90.00
#
_symmetry.space_group_name_H-M   'P 1'
#
loop_
_entity.id
_entity.type
_entity.pdbx_description
1 polymer ?
#
loop_
_entity_poly.entity_id
_entity_poly.type
_entity_poly.pdbx_seq_one_letter_code
_entity_poly.pdbx_strand_id
1 'polypeptide(L)'
;MKKSIIISVLLITLLGISSGASAQKLWTEADRTYTLDNLKRTRDTLIRETENLTDAQWHFHESPDRWSIAEVVEHLALWEIIWAREIGISSRNTPQPELIKTSHPDSYYHDFIMEEKSHISPAFSRPTGFIRGKDNLTFFTRLRDQNIAFAEKTDADMRACFELTATKDPRNLHQVYIYQWGHVDRHLRQIRKVKAHQNYPKETVSTK
;
A
#
# COMPACT_ATOMS: atom_id res chain seq x y z
N MET A 1 19.42 -67.25 46.56
CA MET A 1 20.36 -66.12 46.38
C MET A 1 20.06 -65.48 45.03
N LYS A 2 19.38 -64.32 45.03
CA LYS A 2 18.98 -63.60 43.81
C LYS A 2 20.17 -62.81 43.26
N LYS A 3 20.59 -63.05 42.02
CA LYS A 3 21.58 -62.23 41.31
C LYS A 3 20.82 -61.21 40.47
N SER A 4 20.85 -59.96 40.90
CA SER A 4 20.33 -58.82 40.13
C SER A 4 21.37 -58.42 39.08
N ILE A 5 21.00 -58.49 37.80
CA ILE A 5 21.81 -57.94 36.70
C ILE A 5 21.38 -56.48 36.53
N ILE A 6 22.32 -55.56 36.74
CA ILE A 6 22.14 -54.13 36.52
C ILE A 6 22.29 -53.88 35.01
N ILE A 7 21.20 -53.49 34.36
CA ILE A 7 21.21 -53.01 32.97
C ILE A 7 21.52 -51.52 33.01
N SER A 8 22.73 -51.13 32.60
CA SER A 8 23.10 -49.74 32.36
C SER A 8 22.41 -49.25 31.09
N VAL A 9 21.39 -48.42 31.23
CA VAL A 9 20.77 -47.70 30.10
C VAL A 9 21.62 -46.46 29.81
N LEU A 10 22.41 -46.53 28.74
CA LEU A 10 23.11 -45.37 28.20
C LEU A 10 22.10 -44.53 27.38
N LEU A 11 21.55 -43.49 28.00
CA LEU A 11 20.69 -42.53 27.32
C LEU A 11 21.57 -41.62 26.43
N ILE A 12 21.64 -41.93 25.13
CA ILE A 12 22.25 -41.03 24.14
C ILE A 12 21.22 -39.95 23.82
N THR A 13 21.33 -38.80 24.46
CA THR A 13 20.60 -37.59 24.09
C THR A 13 21.19 -37.03 22.80
N LEU A 14 20.55 -37.34 21.67
CA LEU A 14 20.77 -36.58 20.43
C LEU A 14 20.25 -35.16 20.64
N LEU A 15 21.14 -34.24 21.03
CA LEU A 15 20.95 -32.80 20.85
C LEU A 15 21.01 -32.53 19.35
N GLY A 16 19.86 -32.65 18.68
CA GLY A 16 19.67 -32.07 17.37
C GLY A 16 19.82 -30.56 17.49
N ILE A 17 21.00 -30.04 17.14
CA ILE A 17 21.19 -28.61 16.91
C ILE A 17 20.41 -28.31 15.64
N SER A 18 19.14 -27.93 15.80
CA SER A 18 18.38 -27.24 14.77
C SER A 18 19.06 -25.90 14.56
N SER A 19 20.07 -25.87 13.70
CA SER A 19 20.59 -24.63 13.11
C SER A 19 19.47 -24.06 12.25
N GLY A 20 18.49 -23.42 12.89
CA GLY A 20 17.58 -22.51 12.22
C GLY A 20 18.43 -21.35 11.74
N ALA A 21 19.08 -21.52 10.59
CA ALA A 21 19.62 -20.42 9.84
C ALA A 21 18.44 -19.50 9.57
N SER A 22 18.30 -18.44 10.37
CA SER A 22 17.43 -17.33 10.04
C SER A 22 17.87 -16.89 8.65
N ALA A 23 17.03 -17.18 7.64
CA ALA A 23 17.27 -16.68 6.30
C ALA A 23 17.52 -15.17 6.42
N GLN A 24 18.61 -14.69 5.82
CA GLN A 24 18.96 -13.29 5.87
C GLN A 24 17.75 -12.47 5.41
N LYS A 25 17.30 -11.52 6.25
CA LYS A 25 16.20 -10.62 5.93
C LYS A 25 16.53 -9.85 4.64
N LEU A 26 15.68 -10.01 3.63
CA LEU A 26 15.85 -9.43 2.30
C LEU A 26 15.35 -7.98 2.26
N TRP A 27 14.30 -7.65 3.02
CA TRP A 27 13.81 -6.29 3.16
C TRP A 27 14.71 -5.45 4.05
N THR A 28 15.39 -4.49 3.43
CA THR A 28 16.45 -3.69 4.05
C THR A 28 15.92 -2.42 4.71
N GLU A 29 16.77 -1.75 5.49
CA GLU A 29 16.45 -0.42 6.02
C GLU A 29 16.33 0.65 4.93
N ALA A 30 17.06 0.49 3.82
CA ALA A 30 16.91 1.35 2.65
C ALA A 30 15.52 1.17 2.00
N ASP A 31 15.05 -0.07 1.87
CA ASP A 31 13.70 -0.35 1.40
C ASP A 31 12.64 0.23 2.35
N ARG A 32 12.84 0.10 3.67
CA ARG A 32 11.93 0.67 4.68
C ARG A 32 11.87 2.20 4.55
N THR A 33 13.01 2.85 4.54
CA THR A 33 13.13 4.31 4.38
C THR A 33 12.44 4.76 3.09
N TYR A 34 12.71 4.09 1.98
CA TYR A 34 12.08 4.38 0.69
C TYR A 34 10.55 4.26 0.73
N THR A 35 10.02 3.20 1.35
CA THR A 35 8.57 3.03 1.53
C THR A 35 7.98 4.17 2.36
N LEU A 36 8.61 4.49 3.50
CA LEU A 36 8.11 5.51 4.42
C LEU A 36 8.12 6.91 3.80
N ASP A 37 9.21 7.27 3.13
CA ASP A 37 9.36 8.57 2.47
C ASP A 37 8.28 8.77 1.41
N ASN A 38 8.03 7.75 0.57
CA ASN A 38 7.02 7.86 -0.48
C ASN A 38 5.59 7.84 0.06
N LEU A 39 5.29 7.05 1.09
CA LEU A 39 3.97 7.06 1.73
C LEU A 39 3.67 8.41 2.40
N LYS A 40 4.64 9.00 3.09
CA LYS A 40 4.52 10.33 3.73
C LYS A 40 4.41 11.43 2.68
N ARG A 41 5.32 11.45 1.68
CA ARG A 41 5.33 12.42 0.58
C ARG A 41 3.99 12.49 -0.15
N THR A 42 3.43 11.34 -0.52
CA THR A 42 2.18 11.29 -1.29
C THR A 42 0.97 11.66 -0.44
N ARG A 43 0.94 11.28 0.86
CA ARG A 43 -0.07 11.75 1.82
C ARG A 43 -0.06 13.27 1.94
N ASP A 44 1.11 13.85 2.23
CA ASP A 44 1.25 15.28 2.50
C ASP A 44 0.98 16.11 1.24
N THR A 45 1.30 15.56 0.07
CA THR A 45 0.94 16.18 -1.21
C THR A 45 -0.55 16.15 -1.47
N LEU A 46 -1.24 15.05 -1.17
CA LEU A 46 -2.69 14.99 -1.30
C LEU A 46 -3.39 15.98 -0.36
N ILE A 47 -2.93 16.08 0.89
CA ILE A 47 -3.45 17.07 1.85
C ILE A 47 -3.30 18.48 1.28
N ARG A 48 -2.10 18.88 0.87
CA ARG A 48 -1.83 20.22 0.30
C ARG A 48 -2.67 20.51 -0.95
N GLU A 49 -2.90 19.51 -1.78
CA GLU A 49 -3.71 19.65 -2.99
C GLU A 49 -5.22 19.73 -2.69
N THR A 50 -5.69 19.49 -1.46
CA THR A 50 -7.12 19.37 -1.18
C THR A 50 -7.63 20.13 0.04
N GLU A 51 -6.75 20.55 0.95
CA GLU A 51 -7.11 21.13 2.25
C GLU A 51 -7.94 22.41 2.19
N ASN A 52 -7.73 23.25 1.17
CA ASN A 52 -8.39 24.56 1.03
C ASN A 52 -9.49 24.59 -0.04
N LEU A 53 -9.90 23.43 -0.56
CA LEU A 53 -10.91 23.39 -1.61
C LEU A 53 -12.30 23.70 -1.07
N THR A 54 -13.02 24.57 -1.78
CA THR A 54 -14.45 24.83 -1.53
C THR A 54 -15.31 23.62 -1.94
N ASP A 55 -16.56 23.57 -1.47
CA ASP A 55 -17.49 22.50 -1.84
C ASP A 55 -17.70 22.40 -3.37
N ALA A 56 -17.85 23.55 -4.04
CA ALA A 56 -17.97 23.61 -5.49
C ALA A 56 -16.73 23.07 -6.21
N GLN A 57 -15.53 23.31 -5.66
CA GLN A 57 -14.26 22.80 -6.18
C GLN A 57 -14.10 21.29 -5.98
N TRP A 58 -14.49 20.79 -4.81
CA TRP A 58 -14.51 19.35 -4.51
C TRP A 58 -15.42 18.58 -5.48
N HIS A 59 -16.55 19.17 -5.82
CA HIS A 59 -17.62 18.56 -6.62
C HIS A 59 -17.65 19.04 -8.08
N PHE A 60 -16.59 19.68 -8.58
CA PHE A 60 -16.51 20.07 -9.97
C PHE A 60 -16.24 18.86 -10.87
N HIS A 61 -17.05 18.72 -11.93
CA HIS A 61 -16.88 17.73 -13.00
C HIS A 61 -16.50 18.42 -14.31
N GLU A 62 -15.40 18.00 -14.93
CA GLU A 62 -14.99 18.48 -16.27
C GLU A 62 -16.03 18.10 -17.35
N SER A 63 -16.62 16.91 -17.21
CA SER A 63 -17.69 16.36 -18.05
C SER A 63 -18.46 15.27 -17.28
N PRO A 64 -19.66 14.85 -17.72
CA PRO A 64 -20.49 13.87 -17.01
C PRO A 64 -19.85 12.48 -16.77
N ASP A 65 -18.83 12.13 -17.55
CA ASP A 65 -18.12 10.84 -17.52
C ASP A 65 -16.79 10.88 -16.75
N ARG A 66 -16.41 12.04 -16.21
CA ARG A 66 -15.14 12.26 -15.50
C ARG A 66 -15.36 12.39 -14.01
N TRP A 67 -14.44 11.88 -13.20
CA TRP A 67 -14.51 12.05 -11.75
C TRP A 67 -14.11 13.45 -11.31
N SER A 68 -14.87 13.98 -10.35
CA SER A 68 -14.52 15.13 -9.52
C SER A 68 -13.36 14.83 -8.57
N ILE A 69 -12.81 15.86 -7.93
CA ILE A 69 -11.76 15.68 -6.91
C ILE A 69 -12.27 14.83 -5.75
N ALA A 70 -13.52 15.01 -5.32
CA ALA A 70 -14.13 14.21 -4.25
C ALA A 70 -14.13 12.72 -4.59
N GLU A 71 -14.55 12.38 -5.81
CA GLU A 71 -14.58 11.00 -6.31
C GLU A 71 -13.17 10.41 -6.47
N VAL A 72 -12.19 11.19 -6.92
CA VAL A 72 -10.80 10.75 -6.97
C VAL A 72 -10.26 10.42 -5.57
N VAL A 73 -10.55 11.24 -4.56
CA VAL A 73 -10.08 10.97 -3.19
C VAL A 73 -10.84 9.80 -2.56
N GLU A 74 -12.13 9.63 -2.82
CA GLU A 74 -12.89 8.43 -2.42
C GLU A 74 -12.27 7.16 -3.02
N HIS A 75 -11.93 7.19 -4.31
CA HIS A 75 -11.26 6.08 -4.99
C HIS A 75 -9.93 5.70 -4.31
N LEU A 76 -9.11 6.70 -3.97
CA LEU A 76 -7.85 6.48 -3.26
C LEU A 76 -8.08 5.87 -1.86
N ALA A 77 -9.06 6.38 -1.13
CA ALA A 77 -9.47 5.87 0.17
C ALA A 77 -9.89 4.38 0.12
N LEU A 78 -10.68 3.98 -0.88
CA LEU A 78 -11.08 2.58 -1.06
C LEU A 78 -9.88 1.67 -1.28
N TRP A 79 -8.89 2.10 -2.07
CA TRP A 79 -7.67 1.34 -2.29
C TRP A 79 -6.76 1.25 -1.07
N GLU A 80 -6.71 2.29 -0.21
CA GLU A 80 -6.00 2.20 1.07
C GLU A 80 -6.53 1.06 1.94
N ILE A 81 -7.85 0.83 1.98
CA ILE A 81 -8.45 -0.29 2.73
C ILE A 81 -7.98 -1.62 2.16
N ILE A 82 -8.04 -1.77 0.84
CA ILE A 82 -7.77 -3.03 0.15
C ILE A 82 -6.30 -3.43 0.36
N TRP A 83 -5.37 -2.51 0.15
CA TRP A 83 -3.95 -2.80 0.35
C TRP A 83 -3.57 -2.92 1.82
N ALA A 84 -4.16 -2.15 2.73
CA ALA A 84 -3.94 -2.34 4.17
C ALA A 84 -4.35 -3.75 4.61
N ARG A 85 -5.48 -4.26 4.12
CA ARG A 85 -5.92 -5.64 4.37
C ARG A 85 -4.93 -6.64 3.79
N GLU A 86 -4.52 -6.46 2.55
CA GLU A 86 -3.60 -7.37 1.86
C GLU A 86 -2.24 -7.44 2.59
N ILE A 87 -1.62 -6.30 2.85
CA ILE A 87 -0.34 -6.21 3.59
C ILE A 87 -0.50 -6.79 4.99
N GLY A 88 -1.59 -6.46 5.68
CA GLY A 88 -1.87 -6.97 7.01
C GLY A 88 -1.94 -8.50 7.05
N ILE A 89 -2.64 -9.12 6.11
CA ILE A 89 -2.75 -10.59 6.03
C ILE A 89 -1.40 -11.21 5.63
N SER A 90 -0.84 -10.74 4.51
CA SER A 90 0.29 -11.39 3.86
C SER A 90 1.60 -11.21 4.62
N SER A 91 1.73 -10.17 5.45
CA SER A 91 2.89 -9.97 6.32
C SER A 91 3.00 -11.00 7.46
N ARG A 92 1.92 -11.72 7.77
CA ARG A 92 1.89 -12.78 8.79
C ARG A 92 2.12 -14.18 8.21
N ASN A 93 2.20 -14.31 6.88
CA ASN A 93 2.45 -15.58 6.24
C ASN A 93 3.92 -15.97 6.33
N THR A 94 4.20 -17.26 6.11
CA THR A 94 5.58 -17.76 5.97
C THR A 94 6.27 -17.04 4.79
N PRO A 95 7.46 -16.44 5.00
CA PRO A 95 8.25 -15.87 3.91
C PRO A 95 8.58 -16.92 2.84
N GLN A 96 8.46 -16.54 1.57
CA GLN A 96 8.63 -17.35 0.36
C GLN A 96 9.61 -16.66 -0.62
N PRO A 97 10.90 -16.49 -0.25
CA PRO A 97 11.88 -15.76 -1.06
C PRO A 97 12.11 -16.37 -2.46
N GLU A 98 11.77 -17.63 -2.68
CA GLU A 98 11.83 -18.30 -3.98
C GLU A 98 10.92 -17.66 -5.04
N LEU A 99 9.81 -17.03 -4.63
CA LEU A 99 8.88 -16.36 -5.54
C LEU A 99 9.47 -15.10 -6.19
N ILE A 100 10.53 -14.52 -5.61
CA ILE A 100 11.25 -13.37 -6.21
C ILE A 100 11.69 -13.67 -7.64
N LYS A 101 12.01 -14.93 -7.95
CA LYS A 101 12.48 -15.36 -9.28
C LYS A 101 11.44 -15.19 -10.38
N THR A 102 10.16 -15.20 -10.05
CA THR A 102 9.06 -15.03 -11.01
C THR A 102 8.39 -13.67 -10.90
N SER A 103 8.68 -12.89 -9.87
CA SER A 103 8.22 -11.51 -9.75
C SER A 103 8.88 -10.57 -10.74
N HIS A 104 8.16 -9.51 -11.09
CA HIS A 104 8.75 -8.39 -11.83
C HIS A 104 9.73 -7.59 -10.95
N PRO A 105 10.73 -6.92 -11.56
CA PRO A 105 11.56 -5.95 -10.85
C PRO A 105 10.75 -4.70 -10.47
N ASP A 106 11.24 -3.94 -9.50
CA ASP A 106 10.56 -2.71 -9.04
C ASP A 106 10.32 -1.69 -10.16
N SER A 107 11.24 -1.62 -11.14
CA SER A 107 11.12 -0.73 -12.31
C SER A 107 9.85 -0.97 -13.14
N TYR A 108 9.35 -2.20 -13.19
CA TYR A 108 8.10 -2.52 -13.88
C TYR A 108 6.93 -1.73 -13.32
N TYR A 109 6.87 -1.57 -11.99
CA TYR A 109 5.80 -0.82 -11.35
C TYR A 109 5.98 0.68 -11.55
N HIS A 110 7.20 1.20 -11.58
CA HIS A 110 7.45 2.61 -11.89
C HIS A 110 6.97 3.01 -13.29
N ASP A 111 7.18 2.16 -14.30
CA ASP A 111 6.71 2.40 -15.65
C ASP A 111 5.17 2.46 -15.70
N PHE A 112 4.51 1.52 -15.02
CA PHE A 112 3.05 1.51 -14.87
C PHE A 112 2.52 2.75 -14.12
N ILE A 113 3.22 3.20 -13.07
CA ILE A 113 2.84 4.38 -12.30
C ILE A 113 2.90 5.65 -13.16
N MET A 114 3.83 5.73 -14.11
CA MET A 114 4.08 6.91 -14.92
C MET A 114 3.28 6.98 -16.22
N GLU A 115 2.69 5.89 -16.70
CA GLU A 115 1.89 5.94 -17.93
C GLU A 115 0.63 6.83 -17.79
N GLU A 116 0.12 7.36 -18.91
CA GLU A 116 -1.07 8.24 -18.90
C GLU A 116 -2.34 7.57 -19.46
N LYS A 117 -2.30 6.27 -19.76
CA LYS A 117 -3.44 5.54 -20.35
C LYS A 117 -4.65 5.54 -19.42
N SER A 118 -5.86 5.66 -19.96
CA SER A 118 -7.09 5.60 -19.15
C SER A 118 -7.38 4.18 -18.69
N HIS A 119 -7.64 3.99 -17.39
CA HIS A 119 -7.92 2.69 -16.79
C HIS A 119 -9.36 2.66 -16.27
N ILE A 120 -10.02 1.51 -16.38
CA ILE A 120 -11.36 1.30 -15.84
C ILE A 120 -11.22 0.77 -14.42
N SER A 121 -11.72 1.53 -13.44
CA SER A 121 -11.76 1.08 -12.05
C SER A 121 -12.72 -0.11 -11.90
N PRO A 122 -12.32 -1.19 -11.21
CA PRO A 122 -13.23 -2.27 -10.87
C PRO A 122 -14.33 -1.80 -9.92
N ALA A 123 -15.46 -2.52 -9.91
CA ALA A 123 -16.68 -2.06 -9.23
C ALA A 123 -16.49 -1.73 -7.74
N PHE A 124 -15.66 -2.51 -7.03
CA PHE A 124 -15.40 -2.33 -5.59
C PHE A 124 -14.57 -1.08 -5.25
N SER A 125 -13.90 -0.47 -6.24
CA SER A 125 -13.13 0.75 -6.07
C SER A 125 -13.73 1.90 -6.84
N ARG A 126 -14.99 1.82 -7.28
CA ARG A 126 -15.66 2.98 -7.88
C ARG A 126 -16.19 3.89 -6.76
N PRO A 127 -16.02 5.22 -6.90
CA PRO A 127 -16.65 6.18 -6.00
C PRO A 127 -18.15 5.94 -5.92
N THR A 128 -18.69 5.99 -4.71
CA THR A 128 -20.11 5.76 -4.42
C THR A 128 -20.81 7.04 -3.96
N GLY A 129 -20.04 8.05 -3.55
CA GLY A 129 -20.53 9.24 -2.87
C GLY A 129 -20.93 8.99 -1.41
N PHE A 130 -20.63 7.81 -0.85
CA PHE A 130 -20.96 7.48 0.54
C PHE A 130 -20.22 8.39 1.53
N ILE A 131 -18.95 8.68 1.26
CA ILE A 131 -18.15 9.66 1.99
C ILE A 131 -18.08 10.93 1.14
N ARG A 132 -18.39 12.09 1.74
CA ARG A 132 -18.60 13.34 1.00
C ARG A 132 -17.45 14.33 1.16
N GLY A 133 -17.05 14.95 0.05
CA GLY A 133 -16.11 16.07 0.01
C GLY A 133 -14.84 15.82 0.83
N LYS A 134 -14.56 16.73 1.76
CA LYS A 134 -13.39 16.69 2.65
C LYS A 134 -13.30 15.45 3.55
N ASP A 135 -14.42 14.77 3.83
CA ASP A 135 -14.39 13.58 4.69
C ASP A 135 -13.67 12.41 4.00
N ASN A 136 -13.60 12.41 2.66
CA ASN A 136 -12.79 11.47 1.88
C ASN A 136 -11.31 11.60 2.24
N LEU A 137 -10.82 12.84 2.41
CA LEU A 137 -9.45 13.10 2.80
C LEU A 137 -9.16 12.57 4.20
N THR A 138 -10.05 12.83 5.16
CA THR A 138 -9.94 12.32 6.55
C THR A 138 -9.85 10.80 6.58
N PHE A 139 -10.67 10.12 5.78
CA PHE A 139 -10.66 8.65 5.71
C PHE A 139 -9.36 8.13 5.10
N PHE A 140 -8.93 8.71 3.98
CA PHE A 140 -7.65 8.38 3.35
C PHE A 140 -6.47 8.59 4.32
N THR A 141 -6.37 9.75 4.96
CA THR A 141 -5.22 10.08 5.82
C THR A 141 -5.14 9.18 7.03
N ARG A 142 -6.28 8.86 7.65
CA ARG A 142 -6.31 7.92 8.79
C ARG A 142 -5.77 6.54 8.43
N LEU A 143 -6.17 5.99 7.29
CA LEU A 143 -5.66 4.68 6.84
C LEU A 143 -4.19 4.76 6.44
N ARG A 144 -3.81 5.85 5.78
CA ARG A 144 -2.41 6.07 5.39
C ARG A 144 -1.49 6.17 6.60
N ASP A 145 -1.92 6.84 7.67
CA ASP A 145 -1.16 6.93 8.91
C ASP A 145 -0.99 5.58 9.59
N GLN A 146 -2.03 4.73 9.55
CA GLN A 146 -1.94 3.34 10.03
C GLN A 146 -0.95 2.52 9.20
N ASN A 147 -0.97 2.68 7.87
CA ASN A 147 -0.06 2.01 6.95
C ASN A 147 1.40 2.45 7.17
N ILE A 148 1.64 3.74 7.40
CA ILE A 148 2.96 4.28 7.77
C ILE A 148 3.42 3.68 9.11
N ALA A 149 2.57 3.72 10.14
CA ALA A 149 2.92 3.17 11.46
C ALA A 149 3.22 1.67 11.41
N PHE A 150 2.52 0.91 10.57
CA PHE A 150 2.82 -0.50 10.32
C PHE A 150 4.19 -0.67 9.65
N ALA A 151 4.45 0.07 8.56
CA ALA A 151 5.72 0.01 7.84
C ALA A 151 6.91 0.47 8.69
N GLU A 152 6.72 1.36 9.68
CA GLU A 152 7.76 1.76 10.63
C GLU A 152 8.12 0.63 11.61
N LYS A 153 7.14 -0.15 12.07
CA LYS A 153 7.31 -1.05 13.21
C LYS A 153 7.43 -2.52 12.86
N THR A 154 7.00 -2.92 11.67
CA THR A 154 6.93 -4.33 11.32
C THR A 154 8.31 -4.97 11.16
N ASP A 155 8.41 -6.21 11.64
CA ASP A 155 9.58 -7.07 11.46
C ASP A 155 9.46 -8.01 10.26
N ALA A 156 8.28 -8.06 9.61
CA ALA A 156 8.05 -8.86 8.42
C ALA A 156 9.08 -8.54 7.33
N ASP A 157 9.55 -9.58 6.63
CA ASP A 157 10.40 -9.42 5.46
C ASP A 157 9.53 -9.12 4.24
N MET A 158 9.27 -7.84 3.96
CA MET A 158 8.38 -7.43 2.86
C MET A 158 8.89 -7.80 1.46
N ARG A 159 10.16 -8.19 1.32
CA ARG A 159 10.74 -8.70 0.07
C ARG A 159 10.52 -10.20 -0.09
N ALA A 160 10.31 -10.92 1.01
CA ALA A 160 10.05 -12.35 1.03
C ALA A 160 8.57 -12.71 1.28
N CYS A 161 7.73 -11.79 1.74
CA CYS A 161 6.28 -11.97 1.82
C CYS A 161 5.60 -11.46 0.54
N PHE A 162 4.55 -12.16 0.08
CA PHE A 162 3.89 -11.93 -1.20
C PHE A 162 2.39 -11.77 -1.06
N GLU A 163 1.80 -11.03 -1.99
CA GLU A 163 0.34 -10.89 -2.08
C GLU A 163 -0.36 -12.21 -2.46
N LEU A 164 -1.60 -12.37 -2.03
CA LEU A 164 -2.42 -13.57 -2.25
C LEU A 164 -3.21 -13.50 -3.56
N THR A 165 -2.52 -13.36 -4.70
CA THR A 165 -3.18 -13.23 -6.01
C THR A 165 -3.19 -14.49 -6.87
N ALA A 166 -2.47 -15.54 -6.45
CA ALA A 166 -2.32 -16.80 -7.20
C ALA A 166 -1.90 -16.58 -8.68
N THR A 167 -1.15 -15.50 -8.94
CA THR A 167 -0.63 -15.15 -10.27
C THR A 167 0.73 -15.79 -10.52
N LYS A 168 1.12 -15.89 -11.79
CA LYS A 168 2.44 -16.40 -12.19
C LYS A 168 3.59 -15.43 -11.83
N ASP A 169 3.29 -14.14 -11.71
CA ASP A 169 4.24 -13.06 -11.42
C ASP A 169 3.82 -12.30 -10.13
N PRO A 170 3.86 -12.93 -8.94
CA PRO A 170 3.31 -12.34 -7.71
C PRO A 170 4.14 -11.13 -7.24
N ARG A 171 3.49 -10.13 -6.65
CA ARG A 171 4.16 -8.98 -6.01
C ARG A 171 4.59 -9.31 -4.59
N ASN A 172 5.82 -8.94 -4.22
CA ASN A 172 6.17 -8.89 -2.80
C ASN A 172 5.52 -7.66 -2.13
N LEU A 173 5.43 -7.65 -0.80
CA LEU A 173 4.74 -6.58 -0.07
C LEU A 173 5.42 -5.20 -0.21
N HIS A 174 6.74 -5.16 -0.42
CA HIS A 174 7.41 -3.89 -0.73
C HIS A 174 6.92 -3.33 -2.08
N GLN A 175 6.72 -4.18 -3.07
CA GLN A 175 6.15 -3.81 -4.37
C GLN A 175 4.67 -3.43 -4.29
N VAL A 176 3.90 -4.03 -3.38
CA VAL A 176 2.54 -3.56 -3.07
C VAL A 176 2.57 -2.12 -2.57
N TYR A 177 3.51 -1.77 -1.69
CA TYR A 177 3.71 -0.37 -1.27
C TYR A 177 4.15 0.54 -2.42
N ILE A 178 5.06 0.10 -3.29
CA ILE A 178 5.45 0.83 -4.52
C ILE A 178 4.21 1.20 -5.33
N TYR A 179 3.37 0.20 -5.59
CA TYR A 179 2.15 0.37 -6.34
C TYR A 179 1.16 1.31 -5.61
N GLN A 180 1.05 1.20 -4.29
CA GLN A 180 0.15 2.01 -3.46
C GLN A 180 0.49 3.50 -3.48
N TRP A 181 1.74 3.90 -3.19
CA TRP A 181 2.08 5.32 -3.24
C TRP A 181 2.11 5.84 -4.68
N GLY A 182 2.49 5.00 -5.65
CA GLY A 182 2.49 5.38 -7.06
C GLY A 182 1.09 5.63 -7.61
N HIS A 183 0.11 4.87 -7.16
CA HIS A 183 -1.30 5.09 -7.47
C HIS A 183 -1.77 6.48 -7.00
N VAL A 184 -1.32 6.93 -5.83
CA VAL A 184 -1.60 8.30 -5.36
C VAL A 184 -0.93 9.33 -6.26
N ASP A 185 0.34 9.16 -6.64
CA ASP A 185 1.02 10.09 -7.56
C ASP A 185 0.27 10.23 -8.90
N ARG A 186 -0.25 9.12 -9.42
CA ARG A 186 -1.09 9.12 -10.63
C ARG A 186 -2.35 9.96 -10.44
N HIS A 187 -3.07 9.77 -9.35
CA HIS A 187 -4.28 10.54 -9.07
C HIS A 187 -4.03 12.00 -8.66
N LEU A 188 -2.85 12.32 -8.10
CA LEU A 188 -2.42 13.71 -7.91
C LEU A 188 -2.28 14.44 -9.26
N ARG A 189 -1.78 13.76 -10.31
CA ARG A 189 -1.77 14.33 -11.67
C ARG A 189 -3.19 14.54 -12.20
N GLN A 190 -4.11 13.63 -11.91
CA GLN A 190 -5.53 13.81 -12.27
C GLN A 190 -6.15 15.01 -11.54
N ILE A 191 -5.96 15.15 -10.24
CA ILE A 191 -6.45 16.30 -9.45
C ILE A 191 -5.93 17.62 -10.03
N ARG A 192 -4.64 17.68 -10.39
CA ARG A 192 -4.05 18.88 -11.03
C ARG A 192 -4.66 19.18 -12.40
N LYS A 193 -4.98 18.15 -13.20
CA LYS A 193 -5.69 18.31 -14.49
C LYS A 193 -7.10 18.89 -14.27
N VAL A 194 -7.86 18.38 -13.29
CA VAL A 194 -9.19 18.92 -12.93
C VAL A 194 -9.11 20.40 -12.54
N LYS A 195 -8.15 20.77 -11.67
CA LYS A 195 -7.94 22.15 -11.24
C LYS A 195 -7.53 23.11 -12.36
N ALA A 196 -6.87 22.59 -13.39
CA ALA A 196 -6.44 23.37 -14.55
C ALA A 196 -7.56 23.58 -15.58
N HIS A 197 -8.71 22.94 -15.40
CA HIS A 197 -9.84 23.07 -16.33
C HIS A 197 -10.38 24.51 -16.34
N GLN A 198 -10.69 25.05 -17.53
CA GLN A 198 -11.11 26.45 -17.70
C GLN A 198 -12.35 26.86 -16.88
N ASN A 199 -13.25 25.90 -16.66
CA ASN A 199 -14.50 26.10 -15.90
C ASN A 199 -14.38 25.71 -14.42
N TYR A 200 -13.18 25.33 -13.95
CA TYR A 200 -12.99 24.99 -12.54
C TYR A 200 -13.30 26.22 -11.66
N PRO A 201 -14.08 26.09 -10.58
CA PRO A 201 -14.47 27.22 -9.75
C PRO A 201 -13.24 27.92 -9.17
N LYS A 202 -13.08 29.20 -9.49
CA LYS A 202 -12.10 30.08 -8.86
C LYS A 202 -12.66 30.52 -7.51
N GLU A 203 -11.80 30.68 -6.50
CA GLU A 203 -12.22 31.28 -5.23
C GLU A 203 -12.88 32.63 -5.52
N THR A 204 -14.18 32.76 -5.29
CA THR A 204 -14.78 34.06 -5.12
C THR A 204 -14.30 34.53 -3.76
N VAL A 205 -13.32 35.44 -3.75
CA VAL A 205 -13.01 36.25 -2.57
C VAL A 205 -14.35 36.80 -2.09
N SER A 206 -14.86 36.26 -0.97
CA SER A 206 -15.97 36.88 -0.28
C SER A 206 -15.40 38.18 0.27
N THR A 207 -15.55 39.26 -0.49
CA THR A 207 -15.45 40.62 0.03
C THR A 207 -16.51 40.74 1.11
N LYS A 208 -16.10 40.47 2.36
CA LYS A 208 -16.74 40.99 3.56
C LYS A 208 -15.98 42.23 3.99
#